data_AF-A0A662SKZ6-F1
#
_entry.id   AF-A0A662SKZ6-F1
#
_cell.length_a   1.000
_cell.length_b   1.000
_cell.length_c   1.000
_cell.angle_alpha   90.00
_cell.angle_beta   90.00
_cell.angle_gamma   90.00
#
_symmetry.space_group_name_H-M   'P 1'
#
loop_
_entity.id
_entity.type
_entity.pdbx_description
1 polymer ?
#
loop_
_entity_poly.entity_id
_entity_poly.type
_entity_poly.pdbx_seq_one_letter_code
_entity_poly.pdbx_strand_id
1 'polypeptide(L)'
;SLKGVAKLVRGYERVQGLIVAKGNPKGISGIEDLLRNDVRLVNRNRGSGTRILLDYFINRLAAEKGISVETLKERINGYGFERKTHSGVAEAVTRGEADVGLGIEYVARIKGLDFIPLTTERYDFLVRMDRLDKSSVKLFLQVLKSDDFKNKLSNMPGYVVGDDIGSFLG
;
A
#
# COMPACT_ATOMS: atom_id res chain seq x y z
N SER A 1 21.73 1.84 14.24
CA SER A 1 21.75 3.00 13.32
C SER A 1 22.35 2.55 12.00
N LEU A 2 21.73 2.88 10.85
CA LEU A 2 22.24 2.53 9.52
C LEU A 2 23.26 3.55 8.97
N LYS A 3 23.54 4.62 9.73
CA LYS A 3 24.52 5.64 9.37
C LYS A 3 25.89 5.00 9.11
N GLY A 4 26.47 5.27 7.94
CA GLY A 4 27.77 4.73 7.51
C GLY A 4 27.73 3.34 6.85
N VAL A 5 26.57 2.66 6.82
CA VAL A 5 26.44 1.31 6.24
C VAL A 5 25.57 1.32 4.98
N ALA A 6 24.57 2.19 4.93
CA ALA A 6 23.68 2.32 3.79
C ALA A 6 23.32 3.79 3.50
N LYS A 7 22.99 4.08 2.24
CA LYS A 7 22.40 5.34 1.80
C LYS A 7 20.95 5.11 1.37
N LEU A 8 20.10 6.06 1.72
CA LEU A 8 18.73 6.09 1.22
C LEU A 8 18.74 6.77 -0.16
N VAL A 9 17.95 6.23 -1.07
CA VAL A 9 17.78 6.72 -2.44
C VAL A 9 16.32 7.03 -2.62
N ARG A 10 16.01 8.26 -3.04
CA ARG A 10 14.63 8.68 -3.32
C ARG A 10 14.02 7.76 -4.36
N GLY A 11 12.85 7.22 -4.05
CA GLY A 11 12.05 6.46 -4.99
C GLY A 11 10.88 7.26 -5.54
N TYR A 12 9.70 6.67 -5.46
CA TYR A 12 8.46 7.25 -5.95
C TYR A 12 7.37 7.17 -4.88
N GLU A 13 6.28 7.87 -5.11
CA GLU A 13 5.09 7.84 -4.27
C GLU A 13 4.02 6.94 -4.90
N ARG A 14 3.22 6.31 -4.05
CA ARG A 14 2.04 5.56 -4.48
C ARG A 14 0.87 5.72 -3.53
N VAL A 15 -0.34 5.77 -4.06
CA VAL A 15 -1.56 5.91 -3.27
C VAL A 15 -1.97 4.54 -2.70
N GLN A 16 -2.13 4.49 -1.37
CA GLN A 16 -2.72 3.38 -0.63
C GLN A 16 -4.17 3.72 -0.27
N GLY A 17 -5.05 2.72 -0.34
CA GLY A 17 -6.47 2.92 -0.11
C GLY A 17 -7.27 1.63 -0.15
N LEU A 18 -8.57 1.76 0.03
CA LEU A 18 -9.51 0.65 0.02
C LEU A 18 -9.83 0.27 -1.42
N ILE A 19 -9.59 -0.99 -1.75
CA ILE A 19 -10.04 -1.63 -2.99
C ILE A 19 -11.40 -2.23 -2.69
N VAL A 20 -12.43 -1.81 -3.42
CA VAL A 20 -13.81 -2.27 -3.24
C VAL A 20 -14.37 -2.83 -4.55
N ALA A 21 -15.43 -3.62 -4.46
CA ALA A 21 -16.09 -4.15 -5.66
C ALA A 21 -16.51 -3.01 -6.60
N LYS A 22 -16.49 -3.28 -7.92
CA LYS A 22 -16.90 -2.32 -8.94
C LYS A 22 -18.31 -1.79 -8.65
N GLY A 23 -18.48 -0.47 -8.73
CA GLY A 23 -19.73 0.22 -8.39
C GLY A 23 -19.98 0.38 -6.89
N ASN A 24 -19.07 -0.12 -6.04
CA ASN A 24 -19.13 -0.04 -4.58
C ASN A 24 -20.53 -0.35 -4.00
N PRO A 25 -21.07 -1.55 -4.21
CA PRO A 25 -22.46 -1.89 -3.91
C PRO A 25 -22.83 -1.76 -2.42
N LYS A 26 -21.84 -1.78 -1.52
CA LYS A 26 -22.04 -1.61 -0.07
C LYS A 26 -21.87 -0.16 0.40
N GLY A 27 -21.59 0.77 -0.51
CA GLY A 27 -21.40 2.18 -0.18
C GLY A 27 -20.26 2.41 0.81
N ILE A 28 -19.16 1.65 0.70
CA ILE A 28 -18.00 1.77 1.59
C ILE A 28 -17.32 3.11 1.29
N SER A 29 -16.94 3.85 2.33
CA SER A 29 -16.41 5.21 2.23
C SER A 29 -15.15 5.42 3.06
N GLY A 30 -14.89 4.56 4.04
CA GLY A 30 -13.75 4.71 4.95
C GLY A 30 -13.45 3.48 5.80
N ILE A 31 -12.55 3.65 6.76
CA ILE A 31 -12.11 2.57 7.67
C ILE A 31 -13.22 2.20 8.65
N GLU A 32 -14.09 3.15 8.99
CA GLU A 32 -15.21 2.99 9.90
C GLU A 32 -16.23 1.97 9.37
N ASP A 33 -16.40 1.91 8.06
CA ASP A 33 -17.29 0.95 7.39
C ASP A 33 -16.83 -0.51 7.58
N LEU A 34 -15.57 -0.75 7.93
CA LEU A 34 -15.06 -2.09 8.25
C LEU A 34 -15.70 -2.69 9.51
N LEU A 35 -16.35 -1.86 10.34
CA LEU A 35 -17.07 -2.30 11.54
C LEU A 35 -18.51 -2.71 11.25
N ARG A 36 -18.98 -2.56 10.00
CA ARG A 36 -20.33 -2.98 9.62
C ARG A 36 -20.38 -4.49 9.46
N ASN A 37 -21.43 -5.11 9.99
CA ASN A 37 -21.61 -6.57 9.94
C ASN A 37 -21.73 -7.12 8.51
N ASP A 38 -22.18 -6.28 7.56
CA ASP A 38 -22.30 -6.65 6.16
C ASP A 38 -21.00 -6.49 5.38
N VAL A 39 -19.91 -5.96 5.94
CA VAL A 39 -18.65 -5.72 5.22
C VAL A 39 -17.60 -6.76 5.59
N ARG A 40 -17.07 -7.49 4.60
CA ARG A 40 -15.99 -8.48 4.78
C ARG A 40 -14.66 -7.91 4.29
N LEU A 41 -13.68 -7.88 5.17
CA LEU A 41 -12.32 -7.46 4.88
C LEU A 41 -11.47 -8.62 4.36
N VAL A 42 -10.59 -8.34 3.40
CA VAL A 42 -9.40 -9.16 3.11
C VAL A 42 -8.14 -8.34 3.31
N ASN A 43 -7.18 -8.94 4.03
CA ASN A 43 -5.95 -8.31 4.46
C ASN A 43 -4.75 -8.65 3.56
N ARG A 44 -3.74 -7.79 3.59
CA ARG A 44 -2.37 -8.20 3.25
C ARG A 44 -1.77 -9.01 4.40
N ASN A 45 -0.82 -9.90 4.07
CA ASN A 45 -0.11 -10.69 5.05
C ASN A 45 0.53 -9.84 6.16
N ARG A 46 0.57 -10.39 7.38
CA ARG A 46 1.28 -9.77 8.52
C ARG A 46 2.73 -9.42 8.15
N GLY A 47 3.21 -8.31 8.70
CA GLY A 47 4.55 -7.76 8.43
C GLY A 47 4.66 -6.95 7.13
N SER A 48 3.63 -6.93 6.27
CA SER A 48 3.61 -6.02 5.13
C SER A 48 3.33 -4.57 5.57
N GLY A 49 3.92 -3.59 4.87
CA GLY A 49 3.67 -2.16 5.12
C GLY A 49 2.18 -1.80 5.08
N THR A 50 1.42 -2.39 4.15
CA THR A 50 -0.03 -2.20 4.06
C THR A 50 -0.78 -2.79 5.25
N ARG A 51 -0.36 -3.93 5.81
CA ARG A 51 -0.97 -4.44 7.04
C ARG A 51 -0.68 -3.51 8.22
N ILE A 52 0.55 -3.00 8.33
CA ILE A 52 0.92 -2.01 9.34
C ILE A 52 0.07 -0.74 9.20
N LEU A 53 -0.18 -0.27 7.97
CA LEU A 53 -1.02 0.89 7.70
C LEU A 53 -2.48 0.66 8.12
N LEU A 54 -3.06 -0.50 7.81
CA LEU A 54 -4.41 -0.83 8.29
C LEU A 54 -4.47 -0.83 9.82
N ASP A 55 -3.51 -1.51 10.46
CA ASP A 55 -3.46 -1.61 11.91
C ASP A 55 -3.28 -0.23 12.57
N TYR A 56 -2.56 0.69 11.93
CA TYR A 56 -2.48 2.10 12.35
C TYR A 56 -3.86 2.77 12.33
N PHE A 57 -4.63 2.63 11.25
CA PHE A 57 -5.98 3.20 11.17
C PHE A 57 -6.93 2.59 12.20
N ILE A 58 -6.86 1.28 12.40
CA ILE A 58 -7.66 0.57 13.42
C ILE A 58 -7.28 1.06 14.82
N ASN A 59 -5.99 1.22 15.12
CA ASN A 59 -5.55 1.73 16.42
C ASN A 59 -6.07 3.14 16.69
N ARG A 60 -6.04 4.01 15.67
CA ARG A 60 -6.61 5.37 15.78
C ARG A 60 -8.11 5.33 16.04
N LEU A 61 -8.85 4.54 15.26
CA LEU A 61 -10.29 4.40 15.41
C LEU A 61 -10.67 3.82 16.78
N ALA A 62 -9.88 2.89 17.32
CA ALA A 62 -10.09 2.32 18.65
C ALA A 62 -9.92 3.39 19.74
N ALA A 63 -8.88 4.22 19.62
CA ALA A 63 -8.64 5.35 20.52
C ALA A 63 -9.77 6.39 20.46
N GLU A 64 -10.23 6.75 19.26
CA GLU A 64 -11.35 7.67 19.05
C GLU A 64 -12.67 7.13 19.64
N LYS A 65 -12.87 5.81 19.61
CA LYS A 65 -14.04 5.15 20.19
C LYS A 65 -13.90 4.81 21.68
N GLY A 66 -12.72 5.00 22.28
CA GLY A 66 -12.45 4.64 23.67
C GLY A 66 -12.55 3.14 23.97
N ILE A 67 -12.25 2.27 23.00
CA ILE A 67 -12.25 0.80 23.20
C ILE A 67 -10.87 0.20 22.90
N SER A 68 -10.62 -1.02 23.39
CA SER A 68 -9.36 -1.70 23.08
C SER A 68 -9.25 -2.04 21.60
N VAL A 69 -8.02 -2.08 21.10
CA VAL A 69 -7.70 -2.45 19.72
C VAL A 69 -8.17 -3.87 19.42
N GLU A 70 -8.01 -4.78 20.38
CA GLU A 70 -8.44 -6.18 20.28
C GLU A 70 -9.95 -6.26 20.09
N THR A 71 -10.72 -5.53 20.91
CA THR A 71 -12.18 -5.47 20.80
C THR A 71 -12.61 -4.91 19.44
N LEU A 72 -11.91 -3.88 18.94
CA LEU A 72 -12.22 -3.31 17.63
C LEU A 72 -11.94 -4.31 16.50
N LYS A 73 -10.80 -5.02 16.56
CA LYS A 73 -10.41 -6.04 15.56
C LYS A 73 -11.38 -7.22 15.53
N GLU A 74 -11.89 -7.65 16.67
CA GLU A 74 -12.89 -8.71 16.78
C GLU A 74 -14.22 -8.35 16.09
N ARG A 75 -14.54 -7.05 16.00
CA ARG A 75 -15.73 -6.55 15.30
C ARG A 75 -15.55 -6.46 13.78
N ILE A 76 -14.33 -6.59 13.26
CA ILE A 76 -14.05 -6.52 11.83
C ILE A 76 -14.17 -7.92 11.24
N ASN A 77 -15.22 -8.13 10.44
CA ASN A 77 -15.43 -9.39 9.75
C ASN A 77 -14.31 -9.62 8.72
N GLY A 78 -13.63 -10.77 8.80
CA GLY A 78 -12.52 -11.10 7.92
C GLY A 78 -11.16 -10.51 8.33
N TYR A 79 -11.01 -9.94 9.54
CA TYR A 79 -9.71 -9.39 9.98
C TYR A 79 -8.55 -10.41 9.91
N GLY A 80 -8.83 -11.70 10.13
CA GLY A 80 -7.85 -12.79 9.98
C GLY A 80 -7.66 -13.33 8.56
N PHE A 81 -8.47 -12.90 7.58
CA PHE A 81 -8.43 -13.40 6.22
C PHE A 81 -7.35 -12.67 5.41
N GLU A 82 -6.28 -13.37 5.02
CA GLU A 82 -5.08 -12.75 4.44
C GLU A 82 -4.78 -13.22 3.01
N ARG A 83 -4.11 -12.33 2.25
CA ARG A 83 -3.51 -12.58 0.94
C ARG A 83 -2.07 -12.07 0.92
N LYS A 84 -1.19 -12.81 0.24
CA LYS A 84 0.26 -12.52 0.20
C LYS A 84 0.62 -11.32 -0.68
N THR A 85 -0.23 -10.98 -1.65
CA THR A 85 0.05 -9.96 -2.68
C THR A 85 -1.10 -8.96 -2.80
N HIS A 86 -0.83 -7.76 -3.33
CA HIS A 86 -1.89 -6.80 -3.64
C HIS A 86 -2.86 -7.37 -4.67
N SER A 87 -2.37 -8.06 -5.69
CA SER A 87 -3.21 -8.71 -6.69
C SER A 87 -4.14 -9.76 -6.06
N GLY A 88 -3.67 -10.50 -5.06
CA GLY A 88 -4.50 -11.47 -4.33
C GLY A 88 -5.61 -10.82 -3.51
N VAL A 89 -5.37 -9.64 -2.93
CA VAL A 89 -6.40 -8.82 -2.26
C VAL A 89 -7.48 -8.42 -3.27
N ALA A 90 -7.08 -7.82 -4.39
CA ALA A 90 -8.02 -7.41 -5.44
C ALA A 90 -8.77 -8.60 -6.05
N GLU A 91 -8.11 -9.75 -6.21
CA GLU A 91 -8.74 -10.97 -6.70
C GLU A 91 -9.80 -11.51 -5.74
N ALA A 92 -9.54 -11.50 -4.42
CA ALA A 92 -10.53 -11.89 -3.43
C ALA A 92 -11.77 -10.98 -3.46
N VAL A 93 -11.60 -9.67 -3.66
CA VAL A 93 -12.71 -8.73 -3.86
C VAL A 93 -13.45 -9.01 -5.18
N THR A 94 -12.71 -9.25 -6.26
CA THR A 94 -13.28 -9.58 -7.59
C THR A 94 -14.15 -10.85 -7.54
N ARG A 95 -13.71 -11.86 -6.78
CA ARG A 95 -14.40 -13.14 -6.62
C ARG A 95 -15.55 -13.10 -5.60
N GLY A 96 -15.76 -11.96 -4.93
CA GLY A 96 -16.76 -11.83 -3.86
C GLY A 96 -16.44 -12.60 -2.57
N GLU A 97 -15.18 -13.03 -2.41
CA GLU A 97 -14.69 -13.65 -1.17
C GLU A 97 -14.58 -12.61 -0.04
N ALA A 98 -14.34 -11.35 -0.41
CA ALA A 98 -14.37 -10.18 0.45
C ALA A 98 -15.04 -9.02 -0.28
N ASP A 99 -15.42 -7.98 0.46
CA ASP A 99 -16.05 -6.77 -0.07
C ASP A 99 -15.08 -5.61 -0.19
N VAL A 100 -14.03 -5.62 0.64
CA VAL A 100 -13.01 -4.59 0.72
C VAL A 100 -11.67 -5.16 1.12
N GLY A 101 -10.58 -4.56 0.63
CA GLY A 101 -9.25 -4.82 1.13
C GLY A 101 -8.30 -3.64 0.92
N LEU A 102 -7.31 -3.50 1.78
CA LEU A 102 -6.34 -2.41 1.67
C LEU A 102 -5.25 -2.75 0.64
N GLY A 103 -4.98 -1.83 -0.29
CA GLY A 103 -3.99 -2.01 -1.34
C GLY A 103 -3.59 -0.72 -2.03
N ILE A 104 -2.96 -0.84 -3.20
CA ILE A 104 -2.51 0.30 -4.00
C ILE A 104 -3.49 0.55 -5.15
N GLU A 105 -3.67 1.81 -5.53
CA GLU A 105 -4.64 2.22 -6.54
C GLU A 105 -4.44 1.48 -7.87
N TYR A 106 -3.21 1.41 -8.35
CA TYR A 106 -2.87 0.72 -9.60
C TYR A 106 -3.49 -0.67 -9.70
N VAL A 107 -3.46 -1.44 -8.62
CA VAL A 107 -3.97 -2.82 -8.61
C VAL A 107 -5.51 -2.86 -8.68
N ALA A 108 -6.20 -1.90 -8.06
CA ALA A 108 -7.65 -1.76 -8.22
C ALA A 108 -8.01 -1.47 -9.68
N ARG A 109 -7.31 -0.49 -10.29
CA ARG A 109 -7.59 -0.04 -11.66
C ARG A 109 -7.39 -1.15 -12.69
N ILE A 110 -6.27 -1.88 -12.64
CA ILE A 110 -6.02 -2.98 -13.59
C ILE A 110 -6.98 -4.17 -13.41
N LYS A 111 -7.64 -4.28 -12.25
CA LYS A 111 -8.66 -5.30 -11.97
C LYS A 111 -10.08 -4.80 -12.23
N GLY A 112 -10.25 -3.56 -12.70
CA GLY A 112 -11.57 -2.97 -12.95
C GLY A 112 -12.40 -2.78 -11.68
N LEU A 113 -11.74 -2.62 -10.53
CA LEU A 113 -12.36 -2.38 -9.23
C LEU A 113 -12.36 -0.89 -8.91
N ASP A 114 -13.24 -0.51 -7.98
CA ASP A 114 -13.28 0.85 -7.46
C ASP A 114 -12.28 1.01 -6.32
N PHE A 115 -11.89 2.26 -6.07
CA PHE A 115 -10.82 2.58 -5.15
C PHE A 115 -11.13 3.84 -4.35
N ILE A 116 -10.90 3.77 -3.04
CA ILE A 116 -11.10 4.87 -2.09
C ILE A 116 -9.72 5.23 -1.52
N PRO A 117 -9.12 6.37 -1.90
CA PRO A 117 -7.79 6.76 -1.44
C PRO A 117 -7.78 7.07 0.05
N LEU A 118 -6.73 6.64 0.75
CA LEU A 118 -6.55 6.92 2.19
C LEU A 118 -5.27 7.70 2.48
N THR A 119 -4.18 7.39 1.80
CA THR A 119 -2.89 8.06 2.01
C THR A 119 -1.94 7.85 0.83
N THR A 120 -0.86 8.63 0.81
CA THR A 120 0.26 8.46 -0.12
C THR A 120 1.45 7.90 0.63
N GLU A 121 2.02 6.81 0.12
CA GLU A 121 3.22 6.15 0.64
C GLU A 121 4.43 6.51 -0.22
N ARG A 122 5.52 6.96 0.43
CA ARG A 122 6.84 7.09 -0.21
C ARG A 122 7.57 5.76 -0.18
N TYR A 123 7.97 5.28 -1.35
CA TYR A 123 8.66 4.01 -1.53
C TYR A 123 10.12 4.25 -1.95
N ASP A 124 10.95 4.63 -0.97
CA ASP A 124 12.38 4.86 -1.15
C ASP A 124 13.19 3.55 -1.10
N PHE A 125 14.41 3.60 -1.63
CA PHE A 125 15.30 2.43 -1.71
C PHE A 125 16.50 2.58 -0.78
N LEU A 126 16.82 1.54 -0.03
CA LEU A 126 18.01 1.50 0.80
C LEU A 126 19.12 0.71 0.10
N VAL A 127 20.27 1.36 -0.12
CA VAL A 127 21.42 0.77 -0.80
C VAL A 127 22.61 0.72 0.15
N ARG A 128 23.19 -0.47 0.33
CA ARG A 128 24.42 -0.61 1.12
C ARG A 128 25.59 0.12 0.46
N MET A 129 26.37 0.85 1.25
CA MET A 129 27.48 1.67 0.75
C MET A 129 28.57 0.83 0.09
N ASP A 130 28.90 -0.31 0.67
CA ASP A 130 29.89 -1.26 0.12
C ASP A 130 29.45 -1.95 -1.18
N ARG A 131 28.21 -1.70 -1.63
CA ARG A 131 27.67 -2.22 -2.90
C ARG A 131 27.47 -1.15 -3.97
N LEU A 132 27.73 0.13 -3.67
CA LEU A 132 27.51 1.23 -4.62
C LEU A 132 28.31 1.07 -5.93
N ASP A 133 29.49 0.44 -5.85
CA ASP A 133 30.32 0.23 -7.04
C ASP A 133 29.93 -0.98 -7.90
N LYS A 134 29.02 -1.83 -7.42
CA LYS A 134 28.53 -2.96 -8.22
C LYS A 134 27.81 -2.46 -9.46
N SER A 135 28.12 -3.04 -10.61
CA SER A 135 27.51 -2.69 -11.89
C SER A 135 25.98 -2.78 -11.86
N SER A 136 25.42 -3.77 -11.16
CA SER A 136 23.96 -3.91 -11.01
C SER A 136 23.32 -2.77 -10.20
N VAL A 137 24.01 -2.26 -9.17
CA VAL A 137 23.54 -1.12 -8.38
C VAL A 137 23.63 0.17 -9.19
N LYS A 138 24.75 0.39 -9.90
CA LYS A 138 24.90 1.52 -10.81
C LYS A 138 23.81 1.53 -11.89
N LEU A 139 23.54 0.38 -12.52
CA LEU A 139 22.48 0.23 -13.51
C LEU A 139 21.10 0.50 -12.92
N PHE A 140 20.79 -0.06 -11.74
CA PHE A 140 19.53 0.22 -11.05
C PHE A 140 19.32 1.72 -10.82
N LEU A 141 20.34 2.42 -10.32
CA LEU A 141 20.27 3.86 -10.06
C LEU A 141 20.15 4.68 -11.35
N GLN A 142 20.77 4.25 -12.45
CA GLN A 142 20.62 4.87 -13.77
C GLN A 142 19.19 4.70 -14.30
N VAL A 143 18.63 3.48 -14.23
CA VAL A 143 17.25 3.20 -14.65
C VAL A 143 16.27 4.02 -13.83
N LEU A 144 16.45 4.10 -12.52
CA LEU A 144 15.59 4.86 -11.62
C LEU A 144 15.52 6.36 -12.00
N LYS A 145 16.60 6.92 -12.56
CA LYS A 145 16.69 8.31 -13.05
C LYS A 145 16.24 8.49 -14.49
N SER A 146 16.05 7.42 -15.25
CA SER A 146 15.77 7.48 -16.69
C SER A 146 14.37 8.01 -16.99
N ASP A 147 14.25 8.79 -18.07
CA ASP A 147 12.95 9.31 -18.49
C ASP A 147 11.98 8.20 -18.90
N ASP A 148 12.48 7.10 -19.47
CA ASP A 148 11.66 5.90 -19.76
C ASP A 148 10.99 5.36 -18.50
N PHE A 149 11.73 5.21 -17.39
CA PHE A 149 11.17 4.73 -16.14
C PHE A 149 10.17 5.72 -15.54
N LYS A 150 10.52 7.02 -15.52
CA LYS A 150 9.62 8.07 -15.04
C LYS A 150 8.31 8.10 -15.84
N ASN A 151 8.39 8.08 -17.16
CA ASN A 151 7.24 8.07 -18.06
C ASN A 151 6.37 6.81 -17.84
N LYS A 152 6.97 5.64 -17.65
CA LYS A 152 6.21 4.41 -17.33
C LYS A 152 5.44 4.56 -16.03
N LEU A 153 6.07 5.03 -14.96
CA LEU A 153 5.41 5.23 -13.68
C LEU A 153 4.32 6.30 -13.73
N SER A 154 4.54 7.42 -14.42
CA SER A 154 3.54 8.48 -14.56
C SER A 154 2.27 8.04 -15.30
N ASN A 155 2.35 6.97 -16.08
CA ASN A 155 1.19 6.35 -16.74
C ASN A 155 0.49 5.29 -15.88
N MET A 156 0.98 5.00 -14.66
CA MET A 156 0.37 4.05 -13.74
C MET A 156 -0.51 4.80 -12.73
N PRO A 157 -1.83 4.55 -12.69
CA PRO A 157 -2.72 5.22 -11.75
C PRO A 157 -2.26 5.12 -10.29
N GLY A 158 -2.28 6.26 -9.62
CA GLY A 158 -1.88 6.40 -8.22
C GLY A 158 -0.38 6.30 -7.97
N TYR A 159 0.47 6.31 -9.00
CA TYR A 159 1.91 6.50 -8.85
C TYR A 159 2.28 7.96 -9.12
N VAL A 160 3.17 8.52 -8.32
CA VAL A 160 3.68 9.88 -8.49
C VAL A 160 5.20 9.84 -8.46
N VAL A 161 5.82 10.48 -9.45
CA VAL A 161 7.27 10.54 -9.61
C VAL A 161 7.73 11.96 -9.31
N GLY A 162 8.65 12.09 -8.36
CA GLY A 162 9.31 13.37 -8.05
C GLY A 162 10.53 13.60 -8.93
N ASP A 163 10.92 14.87 -9.10
CA ASP A 163 12.11 15.26 -9.85
C ASP A 163 13.41 14.73 -9.23
N ASP A 164 13.39 14.48 -7.92
CA ASP A 164 14.52 13.98 -7.14
C ASP A 164 14.64 12.45 -7.14
N ILE A 165 13.84 11.71 -7.92
CA ILE A 165 13.92 10.25 -8.02
C ILE A 165 15.34 9.76 -8.37
N GLY A 166 15.82 8.77 -7.63
CA GLY A 166 17.17 8.23 -7.74
C GLY A 166 18.27 9.09 -7.12
N SER A 167 17.95 10.23 -6.51
CA SER A 167 18.91 11.01 -5.72
C SER A 167 19.22 10.31 -4.39
N PHE A 168 20.44 10.51 -3.88
CA PHE A 168 20.79 10.05 -2.53
C PHE A 168 20.27 11.06 -1.52
N LEU A 169 19.59 10.57 -0.48
CA LEU A 169 19.12 11.37 0.64
C LEU A 169 20.21 11.37 1.72
N GLY A 170 20.59 12.57 2.16
CA GLY A 170 21.60 12.83 3.19
C GLY A 170 20.95 13.21 4.52
#